data_AF-A0A418LV18-F1
#
_entry.id   AF-A0A418LV18-F1
#
_cell.length_a   1.000
_cell.length_b   1.000
_cell.length_c   1.000
_cell.angle_alpha   90.00
_cell.angle_beta   90.00
_cell.angle_gamma   90.00
#
_symmetry.space_group_name_H-M   'P 1'
#
loop_
_entity.id
_entity.type
_entity.pdbx_description
1 polymer ?
#
loop_
_entity_poly.entity_id
_entity_poly.type
_entity_poly.pdbx_seq_one_letter_code
_entity_poly.pdbx_strand_id
1 'polypeptide(L)'
;MGGLAGKSAVELGGLAIREAMTRANVAPEEVEQVLMGMVLQGGTGQIPARQAARQAGLPWETPSVTVNKVCASGLKAVTLADTLVR
;
A
#
# COMPACT_ATOMS: atom_id res chain seq x y z
N MET A 1 9.07 -19.23 -15.07
CA MET A 1 8.28 -18.36 -14.16
C MET A 1 8.86 -16.95 -14.20
N GLY A 2 8.05 -15.92 -13.97
CA GLY A 2 8.50 -14.52 -13.95
C GLY A 2 9.29 -14.16 -12.69
N GLY A 3 10.07 -13.07 -12.74
CA GLY A 3 11.00 -12.67 -11.66
C GLY A 3 10.36 -12.33 -10.30
N LEU A 4 9.05 -12.10 -10.25
CA LEU A 4 8.32 -11.79 -9.02
C LEU A 4 7.45 -12.95 -8.50
N ALA A 5 7.49 -14.12 -9.14
CA ALA A 5 6.60 -15.24 -8.83
C ALA A 5 6.74 -15.78 -7.39
N GLY A 6 7.89 -15.57 -6.75
CA GLY A 6 8.14 -15.99 -5.37
C GLY A 6 7.63 -15.00 -4.30
N LYS A 7 6.89 -13.96 -4.67
CA LYS A 7 6.36 -12.95 -3.75
C LYS A 7 4.85 -12.80 -3.91
N SER A 8 4.15 -12.75 -2.80
CA SER A 8 2.74 -12.37 -2.77
C SER A 8 2.54 -10.91 -3.15
N ALA A 9 1.33 -10.55 -3.58
CA ALA A 9 0.98 -9.17 -3.90
C ALA A 9 1.15 -8.22 -2.69
N VAL A 10 0.89 -8.72 -1.48
CA VAL A 10 1.06 -7.96 -0.23
C VAL A 10 2.54 -7.69 0.04
N GLU A 11 3.42 -8.67 -0.15
CA GLU A 11 4.87 -8.49 -0.01
C GLU A 11 5.43 -7.51 -1.03
N LEU A 12 4.95 -7.56 -2.26
CA LEU A 12 5.31 -6.59 -3.28
C LEU A 12 4.83 -5.18 -2.91
N GLY A 13 3.61 -5.06 -2.38
CA GLY A 13 3.08 -3.78 -1.88
C GLY A 13 3.91 -3.21 -0.73
N GLY A 14 4.26 -4.04 0.25
CA GLY A 14 5.09 -3.62 1.39
C GLY A 14 6.51 -3.20 0.96
N LEU A 15 7.12 -3.95 0.02
CA LEU A 15 8.39 -3.56 -0.59
C LEU A 15 8.29 -2.20 -1.29
N ALA A 16 7.25 -2.00 -2.10
CA ALA A 16 7.06 -0.75 -2.84
C ALA A 16 6.86 0.46 -1.91
N ILE A 17 6.03 0.32 -0.87
CA ILE A 17 5.78 1.39 0.12
C ILE A 17 7.08 1.75 0.85
N ARG A 18 7.83 0.76 1.34
CA ARG A 18 9.09 1.00 2.04
C ARG A 18 10.10 1.74 1.17
N GLU A 19 10.32 1.25 -0.05
CA GLU A 19 11.29 1.88 -0.95
C GLU A 19 10.84 3.28 -1.40
N ALA A 20 9.53 3.53 -1.51
CA ALA A 20 9.01 4.87 -1.79
C ALA A 20 9.32 5.85 -0.64
N MET A 21 9.08 5.44 0.62
CA MET A 21 9.42 6.25 1.80
C MET A 21 10.93 6.51 1.89
N THR A 22 11.76 5.47 1.72
CA THR A 22 13.23 5.59 1.74
C THR A 22 13.72 6.59 0.70
N ARG A 23 13.21 6.53 -0.54
CA ARG A 23 13.60 7.44 -1.62
C ARG A 23 13.10 8.87 -1.39
N ALA A 24 11.95 9.02 -0.72
CA ALA A 24 11.39 10.31 -0.36
C ALA A 24 11.99 10.90 0.93
N ASN A 25 12.84 10.15 1.65
CA ASN A 25 13.37 10.50 2.96
C ASN A 25 12.25 10.85 3.98
N VAL A 26 11.21 10.02 4.01
CA VAL A 26 10.07 10.12 4.94
C VAL A 26 10.20 9.04 6.00
N ALA A 27 10.17 9.42 7.27
CA ALA A 27 10.18 8.47 8.37
C ALA A 27 8.82 7.75 8.48
N PRO A 28 8.78 6.46 8.89
CA PRO A 28 7.52 5.72 9.02
C PRO A 28 6.47 6.41 9.90
N GLU A 29 6.91 7.16 10.91
CA GLU A 29 6.07 7.87 11.88
C GLU A 29 5.44 9.15 11.30
N GLU A 30 5.98 9.66 10.19
CA GLU A 30 5.43 10.82 9.48
C GLU A 30 4.27 10.45 8.54
N VAL A 31 4.06 9.15 8.30
CA VAL A 31 2.98 8.69 7.41
C VAL A 31 1.65 8.66 8.17
N GLU A 32 0.76 9.59 7.81
CA GLU A 32 -0.55 9.69 8.44
C GLU A 32 -1.56 8.67 7.90
N GLN A 33 -1.40 8.18 6.66
CA GLN A 33 -2.34 7.25 6.05
C GLN A 33 -1.74 6.46 4.86
N VAL A 34 -2.14 5.19 4.70
CA VAL A 34 -1.81 4.36 3.54
C VAL A 34 -3.03 4.07 2.67
N LEU A 35 -2.99 4.50 1.42
CA LEU A 35 -3.99 4.18 0.40
C LEU A 35 -3.35 3.29 -0.66
N MET A 36 -3.74 2.02 -0.73
CA MET A 36 -3.14 1.06 -1.68
C MET A 36 -4.20 0.48 -2.62
N GLY A 37 -3.97 0.58 -3.92
CA GLY A 37 -4.84 -0.02 -4.93
C GLY A 37 -4.60 -1.52 -5.10
N MET A 38 -5.66 -2.33 -5.04
CA MET A 38 -5.59 -3.79 -5.30
C MET A 38 -6.93 -4.35 -5.80
N VAL A 39 -6.91 -4.99 -6.97
CA VAL A 39 -8.11 -5.50 -7.64
C VAL A 39 -8.53 -6.86 -7.11
N LEU A 40 -7.63 -7.84 -7.16
CA LEU A 40 -7.91 -9.22 -6.78
C LEU A 40 -7.45 -9.45 -5.34
N GLN A 41 -8.37 -9.32 -4.38
CA GLN A 41 -8.09 -9.45 -2.95
C GLN A 41 -8.41 -10.86 -2.40
N GLY A 42 -9.01 -11.73 -3.22
CA GLY A 42 -9.32 -13.10 -2.83
C GLY A 42 -8.05 -13.85 -2.42
N GLY A 43 -8.06 -14.47 -1.24
CA GLY A 43 -6.94 -15.25 -0.73
C GLY A 43 -5.78 -14.44 -0.13
N THR A 44 -5.87 -13.11 -0.06
CA THR A 44 -4.80 -12.25 0.48
C THR A 44 -5.05 -11.77 1.91
N GLY A 45 -6.02 -12.34 2.61
CA GLY A 45 -6.42 -11.92 3.95
C GLY A 45 -7.19 -10.60 3.99
N GLN A 46 -7.44 -10.10 5.20
CA GLN A 46 -8.19 -8.85 5.40
C GLN A 46 -7.32 -7.63 5.13
N ILE A 47 -7.89 -6.63 4.46
CA ILE A 47 -7.29 -5.31 4.21
C ILE A 47 -5.82 -5.43 3.71
N PRO A 48 -5.57 -5.86 2.46
CA PRO A 48 -4.22 -6.02 1.94
C PRO A 48 -3.30 -4.80 2.11
N ALA A 49 -3.86 -3.58 2.03
CA ALA A 49 -3.13 -2.34 2.31
C ALA A 49 -2.54 -2.30 3.72
N ARG A 50 -3.26 -2.84 4.71
CA ARG A 50 -2.82 -2.91 6.10
C ARG A 50 -1.64 -3.84 6.27
N GLN A 51 -1.72 -5.02 5.65
CA GLN A 51 -0.65 -5.99 5.69
C GLN A 51 0.59 -5.46 4.97
N ALA A 52 0.42 -4.80 3.82
CA ALA A 52 1.50 -4.14 3.09
C ALA A 52 2.15 -3.02 3.91
N ALA A 53 1.36 -2.14 4.54
CA ALA A 53 1.86 -1.09 5.42
C ALA A 53 2.71 -1.66 6.57
N ARG A 54 2.23 -2.74 7.20
CA ARG A 54 2.98 -3.40 8.29
C ARG A 54 4.31 -3.98 7.80
N GLN A 55 4.32 -4.61 6.62
CA GLN A 55 5.55 -5.15 6.01
C GLN A 55 6.50 -4.06 5.51
N ALA A 56 5.98 -2.86 5.24
CA ALA A 56 6.78 -1.68 4.91
C ALA A 56 7.43 -1.02 6.13
N GLY A 57 7.07 -1.45 7.36
CA GLY A 57 7.63 -0.95 8.60
C GLY A 57 6.81 0.17 9.26
N LEU A 58 5.59 0.46 8.77
CA LEU A 58 4.77 1.51 9.35
C LEU A 58 4.19 1.10 10.73
N PRO A 59 3.96 2.08 11.62
CA PRO A 59 3.33 1.85 12.92
C PRO A 59 1.91 1.25 12.83
N TRP A 60 1.46 0.57 13.89
CA TRP A 60 0.14 -0.05 13.95
C TRP A 60 -0.99 1.00 13.97
N GLU A 61 -0.75 2.18 14.48
CA GLU A 61 -1.70 3.27 14.51
C GLU A 61 -1.97 3.86 13.13
N THR A 62 -1.08 3.62 12.14
CA THR A 62 -1.24 4.18 10.79
C THR A 62 -2.49 3.61 10.10
N PRO A 63 -3.52 4.42 9.83
CA PRO A 63 -4.71 3.97 9.13
C PRO A 63 -4.38 3.56 7.70
N SER A 64 -5.12 2.57 7.18
CA SER A 64 -4.91 2.08 5.82
C SER A 64 -6.21 1.68 5.13
N VAL A 65 -6.31 1.93 3.82
CA VAL A 65 -7.46 1.56 3.00
C VAL A 65 -6.99 0.82 1.75
N THR A 66 -7.64 -0.31 1.46
CA THR A 66 -7.47 -1.01 0.18
C THR A 66 -8.51 -0.49 -0.81
N VAL A 67 -8.05 0.09 -1.92
CA VAL A 67 -8.90 0.68 -2.96
C VAL A 67 -9.07 -0.32 -4.09
N ASN A 68 -10.33 -0.61 -4.46
CA ASN A 68 -10.63 -1.41 -5.63
C ASN A 68 -11.49 -0.63 -6.62
N LYS A 69 -10.85 -0.19 -7.72
CA LYS A 69 -11.48 0.36 -8.91
C LYS A 69 -10.92 -0.31 -10.16
N VAL A 70 -10.77 -1.63 -10.13
CA VAL A 70 -10.19 -2.43 -11.22
C VAL A 70 -8.85 -1.81 -11.68
N CYS A 71 -8.62 -1.62 -12.97
CA CYS A 71 -7.39 -1.06 -13.53
C CYS A 71 -7.04 0.32 -12.96
N ALA A 72 -8.03 1.10 -12.50
CA ALA A 72 -7.85 2.44 -11.97
C ALA A 72 -7.59 2.49 -10.46
N SER A 73 -7.44 1.35 -9.78
CA SER A 73 -7.28 1.30 -8.31
C SER A 73 -6.12 2.13 -7.79
N GLY A 74 -4.96 2.08 -8.47
CA GLY A 74 -3.77 2.84 -8.08
C GLY A 74 -3.98 4.35 -8.21
N LEU A 75 -4.49 4.80 -9.36
CA LEU A 75 -4.77 6.22 -9.57
C LEU A 75 -5.88 6.72 -8.64
N LYS A 76 -6.91 5.90 -8.38
CA LYS A 76 -7.96 6.25 -7.42
C LYS A 76 -7.40 6.41 -6.00
N ALA A 77 -6.41 5.61 -5.60
CA ALA A 77 -5.72 5.79 -4.32
C ALA A 77 -5.01 7.15 -4.25
N VAL A 78 -4.33 7.58 -5.33
CA VAL A 78 -3.71 8.91 -5.42
C VAL A 78 -4.75 10.03 -5.35
N THR A 79 -5.87 9.93 -6.08
CA THR A 79 -6.95 10.93 -6.01
C THR A 79 -7.57 11.03 -4.62
N LEU A 80 -7.73 9.90 -3.92
CA LEU A 80 -8.20 9.90 -2.53
C LEU A 80 -7.18 10.55 -1.60
N ALA A 81 -5.88 10.32 -1.80
CA ALA A 81 -4.82 10.99 -1.04
C ALA A 81 -4.88 12.51 -1.23
N ASP A 82 -4.98 12.99 -2.47
CA ASP A 82 -5.10 14.42 -2.78
C ASP A 82 -6.29 15.09 -2.05
N THR A 83 -7.43 14.40 -1.95
CA THR A 83 -8.60 14.92 -1.22
C THR A 83 -8.39 14.99 0.30
N LEU A 84 -7.51 14.16 0.87
CA LEU A 84 -7.22 14.16 2.30
C LEU A 84 -6.18 15.22 2.72
N VAL A 85 -5.31 15.62 1.79
CA VAL A 85 -4.21 16.58 2.07
C VAL A 85 -4.62 18.03 1.72
N ARG A 86 -5.76 18.22 1.06
CA ARG A 86 -6.34 19.54 0.75
C ARG A 86 -6.97 20.20 1.98
#